data_AF-A0A1I2EMJ8-F1
#
_entry.id   AF-A0A1I2EMJ8-F1
#
_cell.length_a   1.000
_cell.length_b   1.000
_cell.length_c   1.000
_cell.angle_alpha   90.00
_cell.angle_beta   90.00
_cell.angle_gamma   90.00
#
_symmetry.space_group_name_H-M   'P 1'
#
loop_
_entity.id
_entity.type
_entity.pdbx_description
1 polymer ?
#
loop_
_entity_poly.entity_id
_entity_poly.type
_entity_poly.pdbx_seq_one_letter_code
_entity_poly.pdbx_strand_id
1 'polypeptide(L)'
;MRRTLLTLALVLALPLAAHARDNDIDKVNGAVRVEAGQQAGDVSSVNGSVHVGERATVQKASTVNGSVELGERAQAAEVETVNGSATLGAGAKVSGEVSTTNGAIRLGKGADVAGKVGNVNGRINLEGAHIGHGIETVNGSIYVGADSRIEGGILVDKPSGWFNSNNRPPHVVIGPHAVVQGTLEFRREVILQVSDSAQIGPVKGATATKFSGEMPSDD
;
A
#
# COMPACT_ATOMS: atom_id res chain seq x y z
N MET A 1 -24.42 -11.56 8.13
CA MET A 1 -23.07 -11.00 7.94
C MET A 1 -22.73 -11.09 6.47
N ARG A 2 -22.72 -9.95 5.76
CA ARG A 2 -22.47 -9.90 4.31
C ARG A 2 -21.01 -10.30 4.05
N ARG A 3 -20.83 -11.42 3.36
CA ARG A 3 -19.54 -11.95 2.92
C ARG A 3 -19.14 -11.20 1.65
N THR A 4 -18.25 -10.22 1.76
CA THR A 4 -17.59 -9.63 0.58
C THR A 4 -16.52 -10.60 0.11
N LEU A 5 -16.92 -11.51 -0.77
CA LEU A 5 -16.01 -12.26 -1.63
C LEU A 5 -15.24 -11.22 -2.46
N LEU A 6 -13.93 -11.06 -2.22
CA LEU A 6 -13.06 -10.44 -3.21
C LEU A 6 -13.02 -11.39 -4.42
N THR A 7 -13.92 -11.17 -5.36
CA THR A 7 -13.80 -11.69 -6.71
C THR A 7 -12.60 -11.02 -7.34
N LEU A 8 -11.49 -11.75 -7.44
CA LEU A 8 -10.36 -11.39 -8.27
C LEU A 8 -10.84 -11.40 -9.72
N ALA A 9 -11.29 -10.24 -10.20
CA ALA A 9 -11.71 -10.06 -11.58
C ALA A 9 -10.47 -10.16 -12.47
N LEU A 10 -10.32 -11.29 -13.15
CA LEU A 10 -9.49 -11.38 -14.34
C LEU A 10 -10.14 -10.47 -15.40
N VAL A 11 -9.70 -9.23 -15.52
CA VAL A 11 -10.13 -8.33 -16.59
C VAL A 11 -9.54 -8.86 -17.89
N LEU A 12 -10.33 -9.67 -18.59
CA LEU A 12 -10.18 -9.90 -20.02
C LEU A 12 -10.50 -8.58 -20.71
N ALA A 13 -9.52 -7.97 -21.37
CA ALA A 13 -9.74 -6.78 -22.18
C ALA A 13 -10.74 -7.08 -23.31
N LEU A 14 -11.93 -6.48 -23.22
CA LEU A 14 -12.90 -6.34 -24.30
C LEU A 14 -12.99 -4.83 -24.64
N PRO A 15 -12.95 -4.43 -25.93
CA PRO A 15 -12.87 -3.03 -26.30
C PRO A 15 -14.26 -2.39 -26.18
N LEU A 16 -14.43 -1.38 -25.32
CA LEU A 16 -15.68 -0.63 -25.21
C LEU A 16 -15.42 0.88 -25.31
N ALA A 17 -15.88 1.42 -26.45
CA ALA A 17 -16.24 2.81 -26.77
C ALA A 17 -15.56 3.95 -25.99
N ALA A 18 -14.68 4.66 -26.69
CA ALA A 18 -14.04 5.91 -26.29
C ALA A 18 -15.06 7.02 -25.96
N HIS A 19 -14.93 7.60 -24.78
CA HIS A 19 -15.45 8.94 -24.46
C HIS A 19 -14.26 9.87 -24.22
N ALA A 20 -14.29 11.02 -24.89
CA ALA A 20 -13.15 11.90 -25.05
C ALA A 20 -12.78 12.66 -23.76
N ARG A 21 -11.75 12.16 -23.07
CA ARG A 21 -10.68 12.94 -22.39
C ARG A 21 -9.42 12.12 -22.06
N ASP A 22 -9.26 10.94 -22.64
CA ASP A 22 -8.30 9.96 -22.15
C ASP A 22 -6.91 10.14 -22.78
N ASN A 23 -6.04 10.88 -22.09
CA ASN A 23 -4.59 10.75 -22.26
C ASN A 23 -4.10 9.46 -21.58
N ASP A 24 -4.75 8.34 -21.88
CA ASP A 24 -4.44 7.03 -21.31
C ASP A 24 -3.19 6.46 -21.99
N ILE A 25 -2.36 5.78 -21.22
CA ILE A 25 -1.13 5.17 -21.72
C ILE A 25 -1.07 3.72 -21.29
N ASP A 26 -1.36 2.83 -22.23
CA ASP A 26 -1.31 1.39 -22.02
C ASP A 26 -0.14 0.75 -22.75
N LYS A 27 0.60 -0.13 -22.06
CA LYS A 27 1.62 -0.98 -22.67
C LYS A 27 1.50 -2.43 -22.22
N VAL A 28 1.70 -3.35 -23.16
CA VAL A 28 1.84 -4.77 -22.80
C VAL A 28 3.27 -5.07 -22.37
N ASN A 29 4.26 -4.50 -23.07
CA ASN A 29 5.68 -4.67 -22.76
C ASN A 29 6.39 -3.31 -22.72
N GLY A 30 7.25 -3.15 -21.73
CA GLY A 30 8.09 -1.95 -21.57
C GLY A 30 7.49 -0.92 -20.62
N ALA A 31 8.35 0.00 -20.17
CA ALA A 31 7.96 0.98 -19.19
C ALA A 31 7.03 2.07 -19.77
N VAL A 32 6.09 2.51 -18.95
CA VAL A 32 5.30 3.72 -19.16
C VAL A 32 5.89 4.82 -18.30
N ARG A 33 6.08 6.01 -18.88
CA ARG A 33 6.56 7.18 -18.16
C ARG A 33 5.63 8.36 -18.44
N VAL A 34 5.17 9.00 -17.37
CA VAL A 34 4.55 10.32 -17.40
C VAL A 34 5.62 11.29 -16.90
N GLU A 35 5.99 12.27 -17.71
CA GLU A 35 7.07 13.19 -17.35
C GLU A 35 6.64 14.13 -16.23
N ALA A 36 7.63 14.75 -15.58
CA ALA A 36 7.38 15.66 -14.46
C ALA A 36 6.39 16.78 -14.83
N GLY A 37 5.44 17.06 -13.93
CA GLY A 37 4.40 18.07 -14.09
C GLY A 37 3.34 17.77 -15.15
N GLN A 38 3.43 16.65 -15.87
CA GLN A 38 2.43 16.28 -16.87
C GLN A 38 1.15 15.72 -16.24
N GLN A 39 0.11 15.67 -17.06
CA GLN A 39 -1.16 15.05 -16.71
C GLN A 39 -1.47 13.92 -17.71
N ALA A 40 -1.84 12.76 -17.18
CA ALA A 40 -2.36 11.64 -17.96
C ALA A 40 -3.63 11.09 -17.29
N GLY A 41 -4.41 10.32 -18.03
CA GLY A 41 -5.55 9.58 -17.46
C GLY A 41 -5.05 8.34 -16.74
N ASP A 42 -5.49 7.18 -17.20
CA ASP A 42 -5.02 5.89 -16.72
C ASP A 42 -3.71 5.50 -17.41
N VAL A 43 -2.71 5.09 -16.61
CA VAL A 43 -1.42 4.64 -17.09
C VAL A 43 -1.13 3.23 -16.60
N SER A 44 -1.01 2.29 -17.54
CA SER A 44 -0.94 0.87 -17.22
C SER A 44 0.14 0.13 -18.00
N SER A 45 0.71 -0.90 -17.37
CA SER A 45 1.67 -1.80 -18.02
C SER A 45 1.49 -3.26 -17.59
N VAL A 46 1.54 -4.22 -18.51
CA VAL A 46 1.50 -5.65 -18.14
C VAL A 46 2.88 -6.15 -17.71
N ASN A 47 3.92 -5.97 -18.54
CA ASN A 47 5.29 -6.37 -18.22
C ASN A 47 6.24 -5.18 -18.35
N GLY A 48 6.27 -4.35 -17.31
CA GLY A 48 7.07 -3.14 -17.28
C GLY A 48 6.60 -2.19 -16.19
N SER A 49 7.49 -1.33 -15.73
CA SER A 49 7.16 -0.37 -14.66
C SER A 49 6.39 0.84 -15.19
N VAL A 50 5.56 1.41 -14.32
CA VAL A 50 4.92 2.71 -14.53
C VAL A 50 5.63 3.74 -13.66
N HIS A 51 6.19 4.76 -14.29
CA HIS A 51 6.88 5.85 -13.60
C HIS A 51 6.13 7.17 -13.83
N VAL A 52 5.60 7.74 -12.75
CA VAL A 52 4.91 9.02 -12.76
C VAL A 52 5.86 10.05 -12.17
N GLY A 53 6.30 11.00 -12.99
CA GLY A 53 7.30 11.99 -12.61
C GLY A 53 6.88 12.93 -11.47
N GLU A 54 7.84 13.68 -10.95
CA GLU A 54 7.60 14.69 -9.91
C GLU A 54 6.47 15.65 -10.31
N ARG A 55 5.56 15.96 -9.37
CA ARG A 55 4.38 16.82 -9.57
C ARG A 55 3.46 16.43 -10.73
N ALA A 56 3.66 15.27 -11.36
CA ALA A 56 2.75 14.78 -12.38
C ALA A 56 1.45 14.30 -11.73
N THR A 57 0.36 14.31 -12.52
CA THR A 57 -0.97 13.88 -12.06
C THR A 57 -1.49 12.80 -13.01
N VAL A 58 -1.90 11.67 -12.46
CA VAL A 58 -2.55 10.59 -13.20
C VAL A 58 -3.88 10.25 -12.54
N GLN A 59 -4.79 9.63 -13.27
CA GLN A 59 -6.00 9.08 -12.66
C GLN A 59 -5.66 7.75 -11.98
N LYS A 60 -5.23 6.75 -12.73
CA LYS A 60 -4.77 5.46 -12.19
C LYS A 60 -3.37 5.14 -12.67
N ALA A 61 -2.51 4.59 -11.80
CA ALA A 61 -1.24 4.01 -12.19
C ALA A 61 -1.18 2.53 -11.81
N SER A 62 -1.06 1.64 -12.78
CA SER A 62 -1.14 0.20 -12.52
C SER A 62 -0.17 -0.67 -13.31
N THR A 63 0.21 -1.82 -12.73
CA THR A 63 0.97 -2.83 -13.49
C THR A 63 0.79 -4.27 -12.99
N VAL A 64 0.85 -5.24 -13.90
CA VAL A 64 0.78 -6.66 -13.52
C VAL A 64 2.14 -7.18 -13.06
N ASN A 65 3.19 -7.08 -13.88
CA ASN A 65 4.54 -7.53 -13.57
C ASN A 65 5.51 -6.35 -13.75
N GLY A 66 5.66 -5.56 -12.69
CA GLY A 66 6.38 -4.29 -12.75
C GLY A 66 6.21 -3.53 -11.45
N SER A 67 6.88 -2.39 -11.31
CA SER A 67 6.65 -1.49 -10.19
C SER A 67 5.94 -0.22 -10.62
N VAL A 68 5.12 0.34 -9.74
CA VAL A 68 4.56 1.67 -9.89
C VAL A 68 5.33 2.62 -8.98
N GLU A 69 5.86 3.70 -9.56
CA GLU A 69 6.61 4.72 -8.85
C GLU A 69 5.93 6.07 -9.07
N LEU A 70 5.44 6.68 -7.99
CA LEU A 70 5.02 8.07 -7.97
C LEU A 70 6.18 8.93 -7.46
N GLY A 71 6.62 9.89 -8.26
CA GLY A 71 7.67 10.85 -7.90
C GLY A 71 7.26 11.80 -6.78
N GLU A 72 8.19 12.67 -6.40
CA GLU A 72 7.95 13.70 -5.37
C GLU A 72 6.71 14.54 -5.71
N ARG A 73 5.79 14.70 -4.75
CA ARG A 73 4.53 15.45 -4.91
C ARG A 73 3.68 15.06 -6.13
N ALA A 74 3.90 13.88 -6.70
CA ALA A 74 3.03 13.34 -7.73
C ALA A 74 1.66 13.00 -7.14
N GLN A 75 0.63 13.00 -7.99
CA GLN A 75 -0.76 12.78 -7.60
C GLN A 75 -1.36 11.64 -8.42
N ALA A 76 -2.07 10.74 -7.75
CA ALA A 76 -2.90 9.72 -8.41
C ALA A 76 -4.24 9.57 -7.69
N ALA A 77 -5.27 9.08 -8.38
CA ALA A 77 -6.48 8.62 -7.71
C ALA A 77 -6.28 7.20 -7.12
N GLU A 78 -5.59 6.33 -7.84
CA GLU A 78 -5.35 4.94 -7.44
C GLU A 78 -3.99 4.43 -7.91
N VAL A 79 -3.35 3.58 -7.09
CA VAL A 79 -2.12 2.86 -7.44
C VAL A 79 -2.30 1.36 -7.18
N GLU A 80 -2.06 0.54 -8.20
CA GLU A 80 -2.29 -0.91 -8.10
C GLU A 80 -1.16 -1.72 -8.75
N THR A 81 -0.71 -2.79 -8.11
CA THR A 81 0.12 -3.78 -8.82
C THR A 81 -0.12 -5.22 -8.40
N VAL A 82 0.02 -6.17 -9.33
CA VAL A 82 -0.15 -7.59 -9.02
C VAL A 82 1.15 -8.20 -8.49
N ASN A 83 2.24 -8.14 -9.24
CA ASN A 83 3.55 -8.71 -8.91
C ASN A 83 4.62 -7.64 -9.03
N GLY A 84 4.73 -6.82 -7.99
CA GLY A 84 5.77 -5.82 -7.87
C GLY A 84 5.45 -4.77 -6.83
N SER A 85 6.24 -3.70 -6.82
CA SER A 85 6.20 -2.72 -5.74
C SER A 85 5.46 -1.45 -6.12
N ALA A 86 4.77 -0.85 -5.15
CA ALA A 86 4.24 0.50 -5.24
C ALA A 86 5.11 1.41 -4.35
N THR A 87 5.70 2.44 -4.92
CA THR A 87 6.52 3.41 -4.19
C THR A 87 5.98 4.82 -4.41
N LEU A 88 5.62 5.49 -3.32
CA LEU A 88 5.22 6.89 -3.29
C LEU A 88 6.38 7.72 -2.75
N GLY A 89 6.88 8.64 -3.58
CA GLY A 89 7.92 9.59 -3.21
C GLY A 89 7.45 10.60 -2.16
N ALA A 90 8.38 11.45 -1.74
CA ALA A 90 8.11 12.44 -0.70
C ALA A 90 6.93 13.36 -1.10
N GLY A 91 5.97 13.53 -0.18
CA GLY A 91 4.81 14.39 -0.41
C GLY A 91 3.86 13.94 -1.53
N ALA A 92 4.04 12.75 -2.11
CA ALA A 92 3.11 12.21 -3.11
C ALA A 92 1.73 11.96 -2.49
N LYS A 93 0.68 12.14 -3.28
CA LYS A 93 -0.71 12.04 -2.81
C LYS A 93 -1.50 11.04 -3.62
N VAL A 94 -2.23 10.17 -2.92
CA VAL A 94 -3.21 9.27 -3.53
C VAL A 94 -4.56 9.50 -2.89
N SER A 95 -5.56 9.92 -3.67
CA SER A 95 -6.88 10.24 -3.12
C SER A 95 -7.73 9.01 -2.80
N GLY A 96 -7.43 7.88 -3.44
CA GLY A 96 -8.07 6.58 -3.22
C GLY A 96 -7.09 5.61 -2.58
N GLU A 97 -6.94 4.44 -3.19
CA GLU A 97 -6.24 3.31 -2.59
C GLU A 97 -4.86 3.05 -3.20
N VAL A 98 -3.98 2.46 -2.39
CA VAL A 98 -2.70 1.89 -2.86
C VAL A 98 -2.70 0.41 -2.50
N SER A 99 -2.67 -0.45 -3.51
CA SER A 99 -2.76 -1.90 -3.29
C SER A 99 -1.74 -2.71 -4.08
N THR A 100 -1.28 -3.81 -3.50
CA THR A 100 -0.48 -4.82 -4.22
C THR A 100 -0.95 -6.24 -3.92
N THR A 101 -0.84 -7.17 -4.86
CA THR A 101 -1.05 -8.59 -4.50
C THR A 101 0.23 -9.19 -3.92
N ASN A 102 1.32 -9.15 -4.68
CA ASN A 102 2.62 -9.69 -4.31
C ASN A 102 3.70 -8.63 -4.47
N GLY A 103 3.91 -7.83 -3.44
CA GLY A 103 5.05 -6.93 -3.39
C GLY A 103 4.97 -5.86 -2.33
N ALA A 104 6.02 -5.06 -2.27
CA ALA A 104 6.17 -4.06 -1.23
C ALA A 104 5.40 -2.78 -1.56
N ILE A 105 4.86 -2.13 -0.54
CA ILE A 105 4.34 -0.77 -0.60
C ILE A 105 5.26 0.10 0.24
N ARG A 106 5.74 1.21 -0.34
CA ARG A 106 6.59 2.18 0.35
C ARG A 106 5.98 3.57 0.23
N LEU A 107 5.69 4.19 1.37
CA LEU A 107 5.22 5.56 1.48
C LEU A 107 6.35 6.41 2.07
N GLY A 108 6.94 7.27 1.24
CA GLY A 108 8.01 8.16 1.66
C GLY A 108 7.54 9.32 2.55
N LYS A 109 8.49 10.16 2.94
CA LYS A 109 8.27 11.32 3.82
C LYS A 109 7.10 12.19 3.40
N GLY A 110 6.11 12.31 4.28
CA GLY A 110 4.93 13.16 4.08
C GLY A 110 4.04 12.71 2.91
N ALA A 111 4.21 11.49 2.39
CA ALA A 111 3.25 10.91 1.47
C ALA A 111 1.89 10.75 2.16
N ASP A 112 0.82 10.95 1.39
CA ASP A 112 -0.55 11.00 1.91
C ASP A 112 -1.46 10.11 1.05
N VAL A 113 -2.01 9.07 1.66
CA VAL A 113 -3.00 8.19 1.04
C VAL A 113 -4.32 8.43 1.75
N ALA A 114 -5.25 9.12 1.09
CA ALA A 114 -6.53 9.45 1.71
C ALA A 114 -7.40 8.19 1.92
N GLY A 115 -7.27 7.17 1.06
CA GLY A 115 -7.97 5.90 1.18
C GLY A 115 -7.19 4.84 1.95
N LYS A 116 -7.38 3.58 1.55
CA LYS A 116 -6.79 2.40 2.19
C LYS A 116 -5.46 2.02 1.54
N VAL A 117 -4.57 1.43 2.33
CA VAL A 117 -3.36 0.76 1.85
C VAL A 117 -3.44 -0.72 2.14
N GLY A 118 -3.11 -1.59 1.18
CA GLY A 118 -3.10 -3.02 1.49
C GLY A 118 -2.38 -3.94 0.54
N ASN A 119 -1.99 -5.11 1.03
CA ASN A 119 -1.42 -6.14 0.19
C ASN A 119 -1.72 -7.58 0.63
N VAL A 120 -1.52 -8.57 -0.25
CA VAL A 120 -1.59 -9.98 0.18
C VAL A 120 -0.25 -10.45 0.72
N ASN A 121 0.84 -10.18 -0.01
CA ASN A 121 2.21 -10.52 0.36
C ASN A 121 3.14 -9.33 0.15
N GLY A 122 4.18 -9.23 0.97
CA GLY A 122 5.22 -8.19 0.86
C GLY A 122 5.17 -7.19 2.00
N ARG A 123 6.14 -6.28 2.05
CA ARG A 123 6.27 -5.31 3.16
C ARG A 123 5.50 -4.03 2.88
N ILE A 124 4.79 -3.50 3.86
CA ILE A 124 4.25 -2.14 3.85
C ILE A 124 5.16 -1.29 4.75
N ASN A 125 5.75 -0.23 4.21
CA ASN A 125 6.69 0.65 4.90
C ASN A 125 6.22 2.11 4.81
N LEU A 126 6.08 2.76 5.96
CA LEU A 126 5.74 4.18 6.07
C LEU A 126 6.92 4.93 6.67
N GLU A 127 7.26 6.07 6.09
CA GLU A 127 8.29 6.97 6.60
C GLU A 127 7.65 8.34 6.84
N GLY A 128 7.14 8.62 8.05
CA GLY A 128 6.43 9.87 8.34
C GLY A 128 5.28 10.16 7.36
N ALA A 129 4.53 9.12 7.00
CA ALA A 129 3.45 9.16 6.02
C ALA A 129 2.06 9.16 6.69
N HIS A 130 1.03 9.52 5.93
CA HIS A 130 -0.36 9.53 6.37
C HIS A 130 -1.23 8.55 5.56
N ILE A 131 -2.11 7.81 6.26
CA ILE A 131 -3.11 6.92 5.66
C ILE A 131 -4.47 7.20 6.31
N GLY A 132 -5.50 7.50 5.51
CA GLY A 132 -6.83 7.88 6.00
C GLY A 132 -7.79 6.73 6.30
N HIS A 133 -7.66 5.56 5.68
CA HIS A 133 -8.61 4.44 5.85
C HIS A 133 -7.95 3.09 6.20
N GLY A 134 -6.82 3.15 6.89
CA GLY A 134 -6.18 2.01 7.52
C GLY A 134 -5.33 1.17 6.59
N ILE A 135 -4.71 0.16 7.19
CA ILE A 135 -3.90 -0.84 6.49
C ILE A 135 -4.59 -2.20 6.54
N GLU A 136 -4.61 -2.91 5.42
CA GLU A 136 -5.10 -4.28 5.34
C GLU A 136 -4.06 -5.21 4.70
N THR A 137 -3.72 -6.32 5.36
CA THR A 137 -2.81 -7.33 4.79
C THR A 137 -3.15 -8.76 5.18
N VAL A 138 -2.57 -9.75 4.49
CA VAL A 138 -2.71 -11.18 4.81
C VAL A 138 -1.42 -11.78 5.35
N ASN A 139 -0.32 -11.65 4.59
CA ASN A 139 1.01 -12.17 4.94
C ASN A 139 2.07 -11.07 5.06
N GLY A 140 1.68 -9.81 4.87
CA GLY A 140 2.62 -8.71 4.77
C GLY A 140 3.13 -8.23 6.13
N SER A 141 4.44 -7.97 6.20
CA SER A 141 5.00 -7.25 7.35
C SER A 141 4.69 -5.77 7.23
N ILE A 142 4.38 -5.11 8.34
CA ILE A 142 4.03 -3.70 8.38
C ILE A 142 5.08 -2.99 9.23
N TYR A 143 5.71 -1.97 8.68
CA TYR A 143 6.57 -1.03 9.41
C TYR A 143 5.95 0.35 9.32
N VAL A 144 5.42 0.82 10.45
CA VAL A 144 4.90 2.18 10.61
C VAL A 144 6.05 3.00 11.19
N GLY A 145 6.83 3.66 10.34
CA GLY A 145 8.00 4.43 10.76
C GLY A 145 7.63 5.65 11.60
N ALA A 146 8.67 6.30 12.13
CA ALA A 146 8.49 7.44 13.03
C ALA A 146 7.59 8.53 12.43
N ASP A 147 6.81 9.17 13.30
CA ASP A 147 5.90 10.27 12.97
C ASP A 147 4.80 9.94 11.93
N SER A 148 4.62 8.66 11.59
CA SER A 148 3.56 8.24 10.67
C SER A 148 2.20 8.27 11.38
N ARG A 149 1.14 8.56 10.61
CA ARG A 149 -0.24 8.57 11.10
C ARG A 149 -1.11 7.64 10.27
N ILE A 150 -1.84 6.78 10.95
CA ILE A 150 -2.81 5.88 10.34
C ILE A 150 -4.15 6.12 11.02
N GLU A 151 -5.16 6.42 10.22
CA GLU A 151 -6.56 6.41 10.60
C GLU A 151 -7.20 5.08 10.17
N GLY A 152 -8.30 4.66 10.79
CA GLY A 152 -9.00 3.41 10.42
C GLY A 152 -8.37 2.10 10.92
N GLY A 153 -7.18 2.14 11.52
CA GLY A 153 -6.55 0.99 12.19
C GLY A 153 -5.74 0.08 11.25
N ILE A 154 -5.46 -1.13 11.74
CA ILE A 154 -4.67 -2.14 11.01
C ILE A 154 -5.42 -3.46 11.07
N LEU A 155 -5.64 -4.10 9.93
CA LEU A 155 -6.19 -5.44 9.82
C LEU A 155 -5.12 -6.38 9.21
N VAL A 156 -4.73 -7.41 9.96
CA VAL A 156 -4.02 -8.57 9.39
C VAL A 156 -5.00 -9.73 9.35
N ASP A 157 -5.49 -10.07 8.17
CA ASP A 157 -6.44 -11.17 7.99
C ASP A 157 -5.73 -12.53 7.91
N LYS A 158 -6.49 -13.60 8.12
CA LYS A 158 -6.02 -14.96 7.94
C LYS A 158 -5.98 -15.33 6.45
N PRO A 159 -4.98 -16.10 6.00
CA PRO A 159 -4.99 -16.64 4.65
C PRO A 159 -6.24 -17.51 4.46
N SER A 160 -6.84 -17.45 3.27
CA SER A 160 -7.96 -18.30 2.88
C SER A 160 -7.79 -18.82 1.45
N GLY A 161 -8.35 -20.00 1.16
CA GLY A 161 -8.25 -20.63 -0.17
C GLY A 161 -6.86 -21.22 -0.48
N TRP A 162 -6.49 -21.22 -1.76
CA TRP A 162 -5.25 -21.82 -2.31
C TRP A 162 -3.96 -21.16 -1.78
N PHE A 163 -4.02 -19.99 -1.13
CA PHE A 163 -2.86 -19.18 -0.71
C PHE A 163 -2.21 -19.63 0.62
N ASN A 164 -2.23 -20.92 0.93
CA ASN A 164 -1.85 -21.47 2.24
C ASN A 164 -0.34 -21.77 2.39
N SER A 165 0.55 -21.09 1.65
CA SER A 165 1.97 -21.49 1.56
C SER A 165 2.91 -20.80 2.54
N ASN A 166 2.48 -19.74 3.24
CA ASN A 166 3.38 -18.99 4.12
C ASN A 166 2.98 -19.08 5.60
N ASN A 167 3.76 -19.87 6.34
CA ASN A 167 3.54 -20.16 7.76
C ASN A 167 4.28 -19.19 8.70
N ARG A 168 5.10 -18.27 8.16
CA ARG A 168 5.83 -17.31 8.98
C ARG A 168 4.89 -16.22 9.49
N PRO A 169 4.86 -15.92 10.80
CA PRO A 169 4.05 -14.83 11.32
C PRO A 169 4.52 -13.49 10.74
N PRO A 170 3.60 -12.64 10.25
CA PRO A 170 3.93 -11.27 9.87
C PRO A 170 4.50 -10.48 11.04
N HIS A 171 5.51 -9.65 10.78
CA HIS A 171 6.05 -8.70 11.75
C HIS A 171 5.34 -7.35 11.57
N VAL A 172 4.81 -6.80 12.66
CA VAL A 172 4.14 -5.51 12.70
C VAL A 172 4.87 -4.63 13.71
N VAL A 173 5.54 -3.60 13.21
CA VAL A 173 6.31 -2.65 14.02
C VAL A 173 5.67 -1.28 13.95
N ILE A 174 5.35 -0.72 15.12
CA ILE A 174 4.88 0.65 15.27
C ILE A 174 6.01 1.48 15.88
N GLY A 175 6.60 2.36 15.07
CA GLY A 175 7.76 3.17 15.40
C GLY A 175 7.49 4.36 16.31
N PRO A 176 8.54 5.11 16.69
CA PRO A 176 8.43 6.22 17.64
C PRO A 176 7.49 7.33 17.19
N HIS A 177 6.72 7.87 18.11
CA HIS A 177 5.74 8.95 17.87
C HIS A 177 4.67 8.66 16.79
N ALA A 178 4.64 7.43 16.25
CA ALA A 178 3.61 7.03 15.31
C ALA A 178 2.25 6.97 16.01
N VAL A 179 1.20 7.34 15.27
CA VAL A 179 -0.17 7.36 15.76
C VAL A 179 -1.03 6.45 14.91
N VAL A 180 -1.56 5.38 15.49
CA VAL A 180 -2.53 4.48 14.85
C VAL A 180 -3.88 4.65 15.53
N GLN A 181 -4.77 5.38 14.89
CA GLN A 181 -6.15 5.55 15.31
C GLN A 181 -7.01 4.42 14.72
N GLY A 182 -7.85 3.81 15.57
CA GLY A 182 -8.65 2.65 15.19
C GLY A 182 -8.13 1.36 15.81
N THR A 183 -8.82 0.26 15.52
CA THR A 183 -8.46 -1.06 16.09
C THR A 183 -7.30 -1.67 15.32
N LEU A 184 -6.35 -2.26 16.04
CA LEU A 184 -5.35 -3.16 15.47
C LEU A 184 -5.89 -4.58 15.63
N GLU A 185 -6.47 -5.14 14.56
CA GLU A 185 -7.10 -6.45 14.54
C GLU A 185 -6.24 -7.47 13.80
N PHE A 186 -5.81 -8.51 14.52
CA PHE A 186 -5.00 -9.59 13.99
C PHE A 186 -5.81 -10.90 14.02
N ARG A 187 -6.17 -11.44 12.86
CA ARG A 187 -6.95 -12.68 12.72
C ARG A 187 -6.07 -13.92 12.55
N ARG A 188 -4.76 -13.75 12.71
CA ARG A 188 -3.72 -14.76 12.72
C ARG A 188 -2.61 -14.33 13.67
N GLU A 189 -1.72 -15.25 13.99
CA GLU A 189 -0.52 -14.94 14.77
C GLU A 189 0.37 -13.92 14.04
N VAL A 190 0.80 -12.91 14.79
CA VAL A 190 1.73 -11.86 14.34
C VAL A 190 2.72 -11.57 15.46
N ILE A 191 3.89 -11.06 15.09
CA ILE A 191 4.83 -10.44 16.03
C ILE A 191 4.53 -8.95 16.03
N LEU A 192 3.93 -8.45 17.11
CA LEU A 192 3.59 -7.04 17.28
C LEU A 192 4.59 -6.36 18.21
N GLN A 193 5.36 -5.42 17.66
CA GLN A 193 6.30 -4.58 18.41
C GLN A 193 5.88 -3.12 18.34
N VAL A 194 5.77 -2.46 19.49
CA VAL A 194 5.24 -1.09 19.58
C VAL A 194 6.19 -0.23 20.39
N SER A 195 6.61 0.90 19.83
CA SER A 195 7.45 1.85 20.55
C SER A 195 6.73 2.37 21.81
N ASP A 196 7.49 2.66 22.86
CA ASP A 196 6.98 3.25 24.09
C ASP A 196 6.39 4.66 23.87
N SER A 197 6.85 5.35 22.83
CA SER A 197 6.37 6.68 22.44
C SER A 197 5.21 6.66 21.43
N ALA A 198 4.84 5.48 20.92
CA ALA A 198 3.75 5.35 19.95
C ALA A 198 2.39 5.40 20.62
N GLN A 199 1.41 5.96 19.93
CA GLN A 199 0.00 5.94 20.34
C GLN A 199 -0.78 4.99 19.43
N ILE A 200 -1.41 3.98 20.02
CA ILE A 200 -2.20 3.00 19.27
C ILE A 200 -3.58 2.86 19.88
N GLY A 201 -4.58 2.54 19.04
CA GLY A 201 -5.89 2.12 19.50
C GLY A 201 -5.90 0.69 20.08
N PRO A 202 -7.09 0.13 20.34
CA PRO A 202 -7.22 -1.18 20.96
C PRO A 202 -6.63 -2.29 20.08
N VAL A 203 -5.94 -3.23 20.71
CA VAL A 203 -5.33 -4.40 20.05
C VAL A 203 -6.21 -5.63 20.25
N LYS A 204 -6.44 -6.41 19.18
CA LYS A 204 -7.18 -7.68 19.21
C LYS A 204 -6.39 -8.77 18.50
N GLY A 205 -6.28 -9.95 19.11
CA GLY A 205 -5.67 -11.13 18.49
C GLY A 205 -4.13 -11.15 18.47
N ALA A 206 -3.48 -10.19 19.13
CA ALA A 206 -2.05 -10.18 19.39
C ALA A 206 -1.75 -9.53 20.74
N THR A 207 -0.55 -9.77 21.26
CA THR A 207 0.00 -9.07 22.42
C THR A 207 1.13 -8.17 21.96
N ALA A 208 1.07 -6.88 22.29
CA ALA A 208 2.11 -5.94 21.93
C ALA A 208 3.33 -6.10 22.83
N THR A 209 4.49 -6.34 22.23
CA THR A 209 5.79 -6.21 22.90
C THR A 209 6.27 -4.78 22.77
N LYS A 210 6.58 -4.16 23.90
CA LYS A 210 7.06 -2.79 23.95
C LYS A 210 8.55 -2.72 23.68
N PHE A 211 8.99 -1.65 23.00
CA PHE A 211 10.41 -1.36 22.79
C PHE A 211 10.70 0.14 22.89
N SER A 212 11.96 0.45 23.17
CA SER A 212 12.50 1.80 23.23
C SER A 212 13.53 2.02 22.11
N GLY A 213 13.75 3.27 21.70
CA GLY A 213 14.68 3.62 20.60
C GLY A 213 13.99 3.68 19.23
N GLU A 214 14.79 3.77 18.16
CA GLU A 214 14.29 3.97 16.78
C GLU A 214 13.71 2.70 16.15
N MET A 215 14.23 1.54 16.52
CA MET A 215 13.78 0.23 16.06
C MET A 215 13.82 -0.79 17.20
N PRO A 216 12.99 -1.85 17.14
CA PRO A 216 13.10 -2.97 18.07
C PRO A 216 14.51 -3.59 17.99
N SER A 217 15.07 -4.02 19.11
CA SER A 217 16.26 -4.87 19.09
C SER A 217 15.89 -6.24 18.51
N ASP A 218 16.76 -6.78 17.66
CA ASP A 218 16.73 -8.19 17.28
C ASP A 218 17.25 -8.98 18.48
N ASP A 219 16.35 -9.50 19.33
CA ASP A 219 16.68 -10.55 20.30
C ASP A 219 16.57 -11.94 19.66
#